data_AF-A0A925FNA8-F1
#
_entry.id   AF-A0A925FNA8-F1
#
_cell.length_a   1.000
_cell.length_b   1.000
_cell.length_c   1.000
_cell.angle_alpha   90.00
_cell.angle_beta   90.00
_cell.angle_gamma   90.00
#
_symmetry.space_group_name_H-M   'P 1'
#
loop_
_entity.id
_entity.type
_entity.pdbx_description
1 polymer ?
#
loop_
_entity_poly.entity_id
_entity_poly.type
_entity_poly.pdbx_seq_one_letter_code
_entity_poly.pdbx_strand_id
1 'polypeptide(L)'
;MLAFLDAFCTALLHRDEMVVRQLLKHPLAAALPQPVRDEARRILDGEARPFAAPLQALRLYHQTAHLLGVSHDSASRLEPGRPSIAPVERARQMELALPARVA
;
A
#
# COMPACT_ATOMS: atom_id res chain seq x y z
N MET A 1 6.45 13.76 8.29
CA MET A 1 5.74 12.46 8.33
C MET A 1 5.84 11.73 6.99
N LEU A 2 5.44 12.31 5.86
CA LEU A 2 5.56 11.65 4.54
C LEU A 2 6.98 11.22 4.18
N ALA A 3 7.98 12.09 4.37
CA ALA A 3 9.39 11.74 4.12
C ALA A 3 9.89 10.55 4.97
N PHE A 4 9.35 10.37 6.18
CA PHE A 4 9.66 9.21 7.01
C PHE A 4 9.03 7.93 6.44
N LEU A 5 7.76 8.00 6.01
CA LEU A 5 7.07 6.87 5.39
C LEU A 5 7.71 6.48 4.05
N ASP A 6 8.15 7.46 3.26
CA ASP A 6 8.88 7.23 2.01
C ASP A 6 10.18 6.47 2.28
N ALA A 7 11.04 7.01 3.15
CA ALA A 7 12.29 6.35 3.55
C ALA A 7 12.05 4.94 4.15
N PHE A 8 10.97 4.76 4.91
CA PHE A 8 10.58 3.47 5.48
C PHE A 8 10.14 2.47 4.40
N CYS A 9 9.32 2.90 3.44
CA CYS A 9 8.92 2.06 2.32
C CYS A 9 10.14 1.68 1.46
N THR A 10 11.03 2.64 1.16
CA THR A 10 12.27 2.38 0.42
C THR A 10 13.15 1.36 1.14
N ALA A 11 13.33 1.50 2.46
CA ALA A 11 14.14 0.57 3.25
C ALA A 11 13.54 -0.84 3.27
N LEU A 12 12.21 -0.97 3.38
CA LEU A 12 11.53 -2.27 3.31
C LEU A 12 11.62 -2.91 1.92
N LEU A 13 11.51 -2.13 0.85
CA LEU A 13 11.65 -2.61 -0.53
C LEU A 13 13.07 -3.12 -0.82
N HIS A 14 14.09 -2.43 -0.32
CA HIS A 14 15.49 -2.85 -0.43
C HIS A 14 15.89 -3.93 0.59
N ARG A 15 14.99 -4.28 1.53
CA ARG A 15 15.26 -5.20 2.64
C ARG A 15 16.51 -4.81 3.44
N ASP A 16 16.73 -3.50 3.60
CA ASP A 16 17.83 -2.99 4.41
C ASP A 16 17.46 -3.08 5.89
N GLU A 17 17.78 -4.22 6.50
CA GLU A 17 17.43 -4.49 7.89
C GLU A 17 18.00 -3.45 8.86
N MET A 18 19.19 -2.92 8.57
CA MET A 18 19.86 -1.94 9.42
C MET A 18 19.07 -0.63 9.43
N VAL A 19 18.72 -0.14 8.24
CA VAL A 19 17.92 1.09 8.09
C VAL A 19 16.51 0.90 8.66
N VAL A 20 15.86 -0.24 8.42
CA VAL A 20 14.53 -0.53 8.99
C VAL A 20 14.57 -0.55 10.52
N ARG A 21 15.56 -1.22 11.13
CA ARG A 21 15.72 -1.23 12.60
C ARG A 21 16.00 0.16 13.16
N GLN A 22 16.76 0.99 12.45
CA GLN A 22 17.02 2.37 12.85
C GLN A 22 15.75 3.23 12.77
N LEU A 23 14.97 3.09 11.70
CA LEU A 23 13.70 3.81 11.52
C LEU A 23 12.65 3.39 12.55
N LEU A 24 12.62 2.12 12.95
CA LEU A 24 11.71 1.63 14.00
C LEU A 24 12.02 2.18 15.40
N LYS A 25 13.25 2.65 15.66
CA LYS A 25 13.61 3.32 16.93
C LYS A 25 13.18 4.78 16.96
N HIS A 26 12.80 5.35 15.81
CA HIS A 26 12.42 6.75 15.72
C HIS A 26 11.06 6.98 16.43
N PRO A 27 10.83 8.12 17.12
CA PRO A 27 9.55 8.40 17.79
C PRO A 27 8.33 8.35 16.86
N LEU A 28 8.54 8.64 15.57
CA LEU A 28 7.48 8.55 14.55
C LEU A 28 7.03 7.11 14.28
N ALA A 29 7.86 6.10 14.58
CA ALA A 29 7.48 4.70 14.46
C ALA A 29 6.41 4.28 15.48
N ALA A 30 6.35 4.96 16.64
CA ALA A 30 5.31 4.73 17.64
C ALA A 30 3.91 5.10 17.12
N ALA A 31 3.84 6.10 16.23
CA ALA A 31 2.60 6.53 15.59
C ALA A 31 2.15 5.62 14.43
N LEU A 32 2.96 4.63 14.03
CA LEU A 32 2.57 3.70 12.98
C LEU A 32 1.45 2.77 13.44
N PRO A 33 0.55 2.35 12.53
CA PRO A 33 -0.38 1.27 12.81
C PRO A 33 0.35 -0.03 13.16
N GLN A 34 -0.20 -0.78 14.12
CA GLN A 34 0.28 -2.12 14.48
C GLN A 34 0.52 -3.04 13.26
N PRO A 35 -0.37 -3.16 12.26
CA PRO A 35 -0.15 -4.06 11.12
C PRO A 35 1.10 -3.70 10.29
N VAL A 36 1.49 -2.42 10.25
CA VAL A 36 2.70 -1.98 9.54
C VAL A 36 3.97 -2.37 10.31
N ARG A 37 3.93 -2.27 11.65
CA ARG A 37 5.03 -2.72 12.50
C ARG A 37 5.21 -4.23 12.44
N ASP A 38 4.13 -4.99 12.46
CA ASP A 38 4.17 -6.45 12.37
C ASP A 38 4.69 -6.90 11.00
N GLU A 39 4.28 -6.23 9.91
CA GLU A 39 4.82 -6.47 8.57
C GLU A 39 6.33 -6.20 8.49
N ALA A 40 6.78 -5.06 9.04
CA ALA A 40 8.20 -4.75 9.09
C ALA A 40 8.99 -5.78 9.91
N ARG A 41 8.43 -6.26 11.03
CA ARG A 41 9.04 -7.29 11.86
C ARG A 41 9.17 -8.62 11.12
N ARG A 42 8.12 -9.08 10.42
CA ARG A 42 8.16 -10.30 9.59
C ARG A 42 9.19 -10.22 8.47
N ILE A 43 9.41 -9.04 7.90
CA ILE A 43 10.43 -8.82 6.87
C ILE A 43 11.83 -8.89 7.49
N LEU A 44 12.03 -8.29 8.68
CA LEU A 44 13.28 -8.36 9.43
C LEU A 44 13.63 -9.77 9.92
N ASP A 45 12.61 -10.55 10.30
CA ASP A 45 12.80 -11.90 10.84
C ASP A 45 12.95 -12.94 9.71
N GLY A 46 12.93 -12.51 8.44
CA GLY A 46 13.08 -13.39 7.27
C GLY A 46 11.89 -14.32 7.03
N GLU A 47 10.80 -14.19 7.80
CA GLU A 47 9.57 -14.97 7.66
C GLU A 47 8.78 -14.60 6.39
N ALA A 48 9.03 -13.40 5.86
CA ALA A 48 8.44 -12.94 4.62
C ALA A 48 9.06 -13.63 3.41
N ARG A 49 8.22 -14.11 2.47
CA ARG A 49 8.67 -14.68 1.19
C ARG A 49 9.68 -13.73 0.50
N PRO A 50 10.67 -14.24 -0.27
CA PRO A 50 11.71 -13.43 -0.91
C PRO A 50 11.17 -12.31 -1.82
N PHE A 51 9.89 -12.38 -2.24
CA PHE A 51 9.21 -11.37 -3.05
C PHE A 51 7.94 -10.79 -2.39
N ALA A 52 7.76 -10.97 -1.09
CA ALA A 52 6.65 -10.35 -0.38
C ALA A 52 6.87 -8.83 -0.33
N ALA A 53 6.00 -8.08 -1.01
CA ALA A 53 5.97 -6.62 -0.93
C ALA A 53 5.44 -6.17 0.45
N PRO A 54 5.94 -5.05 0.99
CA PRO A 54 5.44 -4.44 2.22
C PRO A 54 4.11 -3.72 1.95
N LEU A 55 3.05 -4.51 1.72
CA LEU A 55 1.74 -4.02 1.28
C LEU A 55 1.09 -3.08 2.28
N GLN A 56 1.21 -3.34 3.59
CA GLN A 56 0.61 -2.48 4.61
C GLN A 56 1.34 -1.14 4.69
N ALA A 57 2.67 -1.14 4.65
CA ALA A 57 3.46 0.10 4.62
C ALA A 57 3.14 0.95 3.38
N LEU A 58 3.07 0.32 2.19
CA LEU A 58 2.75 1.00 0.93
C LEU A 58 1.32 1.57 0.92
N ARG A 59 0.33 0.83 1.46
CA ARG A 59 -1.05 1.31 1.60
C ARG A 59 -1.11 2.54 2.50
N LEU A 60 -0.41 2.51 3.64
CA LEU A 60 -0.37 3.65 4.56
C LEU A 60 0.27 4.87 3.90
N TYR A 61 1.37 4.68 3.17
CA TYR A 61 2.01 5.76 2.42
C TYR A 61 1.03 6.40 1.42
N HIS A 62 0.34 5.60 0.60
CA HIS A 62 -0.61 6.10 -0.40
C HIS A 62 -1.79 6.83 0.25
N GLN A 63 -2.38 6.25 1.29
CA GLN A 63 -3.46 6.90 2.06
C GLN A 63 -3.01 8.25 2.64
N THR A 64 -1.82 8.29 3.23
CA THR A 64 -1.27 9.51 3.84
C THR A 64 -0.94 10.56 2.77
N ALA A 65 -0.38 10.15 1.63
CA ALA A 65 -0.08 11.04 0.51
C ALA A 65 -1.35 11.62 -0.11
N HIS A 66 -2.41 10.82 -0.22
CA HIS A 66 -3.71 11.25 -0.72
C HIS A 66 -4.36 12.26 0.23
N LEU A 67 -4.35 12.01 1.56
CA LEU A 67 -4.88 12.94 2.55
C LEU A 67 -4.16 14.29 2.56
N LEU A 68 -2.85 14.28 2.27
CA LEU A 68 -2.03 15.50 2.24
C LEU A 68 -2.04 16.19 0.86
N GLY A 69 -2.76 15.65 -0.14
CA GLY A 69 -2.81 16.21 -1.49
C GLY A 69 -1.49 16.14 -2.27
N VAL A 70 -0.52 15.38 -1.77
CA VAL A 70 0.82 15.21 -2.38
C VAL A 70 0.85 13.97 -3.30
N SER A 71 -0.23 13.18 -3.32
CA SER A 71 -0.34 12.03 -4.20
C SER A 71 -0.35 12.49 -5.67
N HIS A 72 0.78 12.32 -6.35
CA HIS A 72 0.90 12.43 -7.80
C HIS A 72 0.27 11.21 -8.50
N ASP A 73 -0.92 10.82 -8.07
CA ASP A 73 -1.64 9.73 -8.68
C ASP A 73 -2.28 10.24 -9.99
N SER A 74 -1.60 9.98 -11.11
CA SER A 74 -2.13 10.29 -12.44
C SER A 74 -3.46 9.57 -12.71
N ALA A 75 -3.75 8.46 -12.02
CA ALA A 75 -5.05 7.77 -12.10
C ALA A 75 -6.15 8.46 -11.27
N SER A 76 -5.78 9.22 -10.23
CA SER A 76 -6.73 10.04 -9.47
C SER A 76 -7.09 11.36 -10.16
N ARG A 77 -6.43 11.71 -11.28
CA ARG A 77 -6.78 12.88 -12.10
C ARG A 77 -7.92 12.62 -13.09
N LEU A 78 -8.37 11.38 -13.20
CA LEU A 78 -9.65 11.04 -13.83
C LEU A 78 -10.73 11.14 -12.74
N GLU A 79 -11.72 12.00 -12.98
CA GLU A 79 -12.93 12.25 -12.18
C GLU A 79 -12.84 13.30 -11.05
N PRO A 80 -13.00 14.61 -11.37
CA PRO A 80 -13.40 15.60 -10.39
C PRO A 80 -14.90 15.41 -10.11
N GLY A 81 -15.25 14.46 -9.22
CA GLY A 81 -16.63 14.36 -8.77
C GLY A 81 -17.08 13.01 -8.24
N ARG A 82 -16.47 12.49 -7.16
CA ARG A 82 -17.21 11.61 -6.24
C ARG A 82 -16.50 11.47 -4.89
N PRO A 83 -17.17 11.76 -3.76
CA PRO A 83 -16.69 11.29 -2.46
C PRO A 83 -16.83 9.76 -2.43
N SER A 84 -15.70 9.07 -2.47
CA SER A 84 -15.64 7.60 -2.36
C SER A 84 -15.87 7.18 -0.91
N ILE A 85 -17.15 7.06 -0.55
CA ILE A 85 -17.62 6.23 0.56
C ILE A 85 -18.68 5.29 -0.04
N ALA A 86 -18.28 4.09 -0.45
CA ALA A 86 -19.20 2.97 -0.64
C ALA A 86 -18.46 1.63 -0.49
N PRO A 87 -19.08 0.65 0.18
CA PRO A 87 -18.48 -0.65 0.44
C PRO A 87 -18.48 -1.53 -0.82
N VAL A 88 -17.63 -2.54 -0.77
CA VAL A 88 -17.33 -3.52 -1.80
C VAL A 88 -18.57 -4.25 -2.35
N GLU A 89 -19.17 -3.75 -3.42
CA GLU A 89 -20.01 -4.56 -4.33
C GLU A 89 -19.15 -5.02 -5.51
N ARG A 90 -18.27 -5.99 -5.25
CA ARG A 90 -17.65 -6.81 -6.31
C ARG A 90 -18.40 -8.14 -6.38
N ALA A 91 -19.31 -8.28 -7.34
CA ALA A 91 -19.55 -9.53 -8.09
C ALA A 91 -20.73 -9.45 -9.09
N ARG A 92 -20.84 -8.40 -9.92
CA ARG A 92 -21.68 -8.46 -11.12
C ARG A 92 -20.97 -7.81 -12.30
N GLN A 93 -20.14 -8.61 -12.96
CA GLN A 93 -19.53 -8.45 -14.29
C GLN A 93 -18.57 -9.64 -14.38
N MET A 94 -18.81 -10.69 -15.16
CA MET A 94 -18.90 -10.70 -16.62
C MET A 94 -19.74 -11.90 -17.08
N GLU A 95 -20.95 -11.67 -17.59
CA GLU A 95 -21.59 -12.64 -18.49
C GLU A 95 -20.80 -12.62 -19.81
N LEU A 96 -20.01 -13.67 -20.07
CA LEU A 96 -19.47 -13.93 -21.40
C LEU A 96 -20.63 -14.35 -22.31
N ALA A 97 -21.18 -13.41 -23.07
CA ALA A 97 -22.02 -13.73 -24.20
C ALA A 97 -21.14 -14.32 -25.32
N LEU A 98 -21.12 -15.64 -25.45
CA LEU A 98 -20.61 -16.33 -26.65
C LEU A 98 -21.57 -16.04 -27.83
N PRO A 99 -21.11 -15.56 -28.99
CA PRO A 99 -21.94 -15.55 -30.18
C PRO A 99 -22.06 -16.96 -30.75
N ALA A 100 -23.30 -17.45 -30.85
CA ALA A 100 -23.64 -18.66 -31.59
C ALA A 100 -23.21 -18.52 -33.06
N ARG A 101 -22.27 -19.37 -33.50
CA ARG A 101 -22.04 -19.59 -34.93
C ARG A 101 -22.93 -20.73 -35.39
N VAL A 102 -23.96 -20.36 -36.15
CA VAL A 102 -24.74 -21.23 -37.03
C VAL A 102 -23.96 -21.38 -38.33
N ALA A 103 -23.64 -22.62 -38.71
CA ALA A 103 -23.46 -23.09 -40.09
C ALA A 103 -23.25 -24.61 -40.08
#